data_AF-A0A950UK30-F1
#
_entry.id   AF-A0A950UK30-F1
#
_cell.length_a   1.000
_cell.length_b   1.000
_cell.length_c   1.000
_cell.angle_alpha   90.00
_cell.angle_beta   90.00
_cell.angle_gamma   90.00
#
_symmetry.space_group_name_H-M   'P 1'
#
loop_
_entity.id
_entity.type
_entity.pdbx_description
1 polymer ?
#
loop_
_entity_poly.entity_id
_entity_poly.type
_entity_poly.pdbx_seq_one_letter_code
_entity_poly.pdbx_strand_id
1 'polypeptide(L)'
;MNTAVAHLPCNSAPQVIAVVGPTAAGKSDLGTVLAGIVGGEVVNADSMQLYRGMDIGTAKLTPEERRGIPHHLLDIWDVTQVASVAEYQRLARAQIDRLHAAGRIPVLVGGSGLYVRAAIDALDFPGTDPEVRARLEQELAEYGSGPLHARLAAVDPEAARSILSSNGRRIVRALEVVEITGRPFTANLPGPDARQSVYATVQVGVDVPRPELDERIMRRVDRMWEAGLMDEVRALEAVGLREGLTASRALGYQQILAHFAGECSEEEARAETVRATKRFARRQDSWFRRDPRVHWLAGRGEELIDQALSMLERPVTA
;
A
#
# COMPACT_ATOMS: atom_id res chain seq x y z
N MET A 1 19.29 -30.58 -21.47
CA MET A 1 19.33 -30.99 -20.05
C MET A 1 18.06 -30.47 -19.40
N ASN A 2 17.21 -31.39 -18.98
CA ASN A 2 15.81 -31.17 -18.63
C ASN A 2 15.75 -30.71 -17.17
N THR A 3 15.51 -29.43 -16.91
CA THR A 3 15.29 -28.92 -15.54
C THR A 3 13.91 -29.36 -15.09
N ALA A 4 13.87 -30.37 -14.23
CA ALA A 4 12.65 -30.85 -13.61
C ALA A 4 12.05 -29.74 -12.74
N VAL A 5 10.85 -29.28 -13.10
CA VAL A 5 10.01 -28.45 -12.25
C VAL A 5 9.59 -29.31 -11.05
N ALA A 6 10.24 -29.11 -9.91
CA ALA A 6 9.86 -29.76 -8.67
C ALA A 6 8.46 -29.30 -8.28
N HIS A 7 7.47 -30.19 -8.42
CA HIS A 7 6.14 -29.98 -7.85
C HIS A 7 6.25 -30.07 -6.33
N LEU A 8 6.05 -28.94 -5.65
CA LEU A 8 5.92 -28.90 -4.20
C LEU A 8 4.69 -29.72 -3.76
N PRO A 9 4.81 -30.61 -2.75
CA PRO A 9 3.69 -31.41 -2.27
C PRO A 9 2.58 -30.54 -1.66
N CYS A 10 1.34 -30.86 -2.05
CA CYS A 10 0.13 -30.04 -1.91
C CYS A 10 -0.49 -29.95 -0.49
N ASN A 11 0.27 -30.06 0.61
CA ASN A 11 -0.38 -30.10 1.93
C ASN A 11 0.29 -29.32 3.09
N SER A 12 1.19 -28.39 2.79
CA SER A 12 1.71 -27.45 3.81
C SER A 12 2.17 -26.09 3.26
N ALA A 13 1.84 -25.77 2.00
CA ALA A 13 2.25 -24.51 1.38
C ALA A 13 1.48 -23.32 2.01
N PRO A 14 2.13 -22.16 2.22
CA PRO A 14 1.44 -20.97 2.68
C PRO A 14 0.32 -20.61 1.71
N GLN A 15 -0.86 -20.34 2.25
CA GLN A 15 -2.01 -19.92 1.44
C GLN A 15 -1.72 -18.58 0.76
N VAL A 16 -0.93 -17.69 1.34
CA VAL A 16 -0.54 -16.42 0.69
C VAL A 16 0.95 -16.15 0.91
N ILE A 17 1.63 -15.68 -0.12
CA ILE A 17 3.00 -15.15 -0.01
C ILE A 17 2.90 -13.64 -0.07
N ALA A 18 3.28 -12.93 0.99
CA ALA A 18 3.29 -11.47 1.00
C ALA A 18 4.73 -10.95 0.86
N VAL A 19 5.02 -10.21 -0.21
CA VAL A 19 6.32 -9.56 -0.45
C VAL A 19 6.21 -8.07 -0.12
N VAL A 20 6.86 -7.67 0.97
CA VAL A 20 6.74 -6.34 1.60
C VAL A 20 8.09 -5.65 1.75
N GLY A 21 8.06 -4.39 2.19
CA GLY A 21 9.25 -3.55 2.35
C GLY A 21 9.13 -2.15 1.73
N PRO A 22 10.16 -1.31 1.86
CA PRO A 22 10.12 0.08 1.41
C PRO A 22 10.09 0.19 -0.12
N THR A 23 9.59 1.31 -0.63
CA THR A 23 9.69 1.64 -2.06
C THR A 23 11.15 1.59 -2.53
N ALA A 24 11.38 1.19 -3.79
CA ALA A 24 12.69 0.95 -4.39
C ALA A 24 13.51 -0.23 -3.79
N ALA A 25 12.94 -1.04 -2.90
CA ALA A 25 13.62 -2.24 -2.39
C ALA A 25 13.75 -3.39 -3.41
N GLY A 26 12.91 -3.43 -4.46
CA GLY A 26 12.88 -4.54 -5.44
C GLY A 26 11.76 -5.56 -5.21
N LYS A 27 10.71 -5.18 -4.46
CA LYS A 27 9.58 -6.07 -4.14
C LYS A 27 8.83 -6.59 -5.37
N SER A 28 8.61 -5.73 -6.36
CA SER A 28 7.87 -6.09 -7.57
C SER A 28 8.63 -7.15 -8.36
N ASP A 29 9.95 -7.01 -8.49
CA ASP A 29 10.79 -8.00 -9.16
C ASP A 29 10.77 -9.35 -8.42
N LEU A 30 10.99 -9.34 -7.10
CA LEU A 30 10.95 -10.54 -6.28
C LEU A 30 9.57 -11.22 -6.34
N GLY A 31 8.49 -10.45 -6.18
CA GLY A 31 7.13 -10.96 -6.19
C GLY A 31 6.74 -11.57 -7.53
N THR A 32 7.09 -10.92 -8.65
CA THR A 32 6.84 -11.46 -10.00
C THR A 32 7.62 -12.75 -10.24
N VAL A 33 8.89 -12.80 -9.84
CA VAL A 33 9.72 -14.01 -9.99
C VAL A 33 9.17 -15.16 -9.13
N LEU A 34 8.86 -14.90 -7.86
CA LEU A 34 8.29 -15.90 -6.97
C LEU A 34 6.97 -16.44 -7.52
N ALA A 35 6.07 -15.57 -7.99
CA ALA A 35 4.81 -15.97 -8.61
C ALA A 35 5.04 -16.92 -9.80
N GLY A 36 6.01 -16.63 -10.66
CA GLY A 36 6.37 -17.51 -11.77
C GLY A 36 6.86 -18.89 -11.32
N ILE A 37 7.71 -18.95 -10.29
CA ILE A 37 8.29 -20.20 -9.78
C ILE A 37 7.24 -21.08 -9.09
N VAL A 38 6.38 -20.48 -8.28
CA VAL A 38 5.37 -21.22 -7.50
C VAL A 38 4.07 -21.48 -8.29
N GLY A 39 4.02 -21.10 -9.57
CA GLY A 39 2.81 -21.23 -10.40
C GLY A 39 1.65 -20.34 -9.94
N GLY A 40 1.99 -19.22 -9.31
CA GLY A 40 1.08 -18.24 -8.72
C GLY A 40 0.81 -17.01 -9.58
N GLU A 41 0.06 -16.07 -9.01
CA GLU A 41 -0.31 -14.80 -9.65
C GLU A 41 -0.15 -13.64 -8.64
N VAL A 42 0.17 -12.44 -9.13
CA VAL A 42 0.43 -11.28 -8.27
C VAL A 42 -0.87 -10.58 -7.92
N VAL A 43 -1.08 -10.28 -6.64
CA VAL A 43 -2.13 -9.37 -6.15
C VAL A 43 -1.46 -8.08 -5.66
N ASN A 44 -1.77 -6.95 -6.28
CA ASN A 44 -1.19 -5.66 -5.89
C ASN A 44 -1.68 -5.22 -4.50
N ALA A 45 -0.77 -4.70 -3.68
CA ALA A 45 -1.01 -4.08 -2.38
C ALA A 45 -0.32 -2.71 -2.26
N ASP A 46 -0.12 -2.02 -3.37
CA ASP A 46 0.27 -0.61 -3.40
C ASP A 46 -0.95 0.27 -3.69
N SER A 47 -1.23 1.19 -2.77
CA SER A 47 -2.39 2.07 -2.81
C SER A 47 -2.43 3.01 -4.02
N MET A 48 -1.28 3.37 -4.59
CA MET A 48 -1.23 4.30 -5.73
C MET A 48 -1.32 3.58 -7.08
N GLN A 49 -0.87 2.33 -7.16
CA GLN A 49 -0.97 1.51 -8.39
C GLN A 49 -2.41 1.07 -8.71
N LEU A 50 -3.36 1.32 -7.78
CA LEU A 50 -4.79 1.09 -8.00
C LEU A 50 -5.40 2.11 -8.96
N TYR A 51 -4.75 3.26 -9.20
CA TYR A 51 -5.26 4.30 -10.07
C TYR A 51 -4.87 4.10 -11.54
N ARG A 52 -5.84 4.33 -12.42
CA ARG A 52 -5.70 4.28 -13.88
C ARG A 52 -4.78 5.40 -14.37
N GLY A 53 -3.84 5.05 -15.25
CA GLY A 53 -2.93 5.99 -15.90
C GLY A 53 -1.85 6.58 -14.98
N MET A 54 -1.82 6.21 -13.71
CA MET A 54 -0.72 6.54 -12.79
C MET A 54 0.32 5.42 -12.85
N ASP A 55 1.15 5.38 -13.89
CA ASP A 55 2.03 4.26 -14.19
C ASP A 55 3.49 4.56 -13.84
N ILE A 56 4.04 5.63 -14.41
CA ILE A 56 5.44 6.04 -14.26
C ILE A 56 5.69 6.44 -12.80
N GLY A 57 4.89 7.37 -12.26
CA GLY A 57 5.10 7.92 -10.92
C GLY A 57 4.87 6.91 -9.79
N THR A 58 4.10 5.86 -10.06
CA THR A 58 3.87 4.76 -9.10
C THR A 58 4.81 3.56 -9.32
N ALA A 59 5.64 3.63 -10.37
CA ALA A 59 6.37 2.51 -10.99
C ALA A 59 5.58 1.21 -11.01
N LYS A 60 4.42 1.27 -11.67
CA LYS A 60 3.69 0.08 -12.09
C LYS A 60 4.55 -0.67 -13.11
N LEU A 61 4.68 -1.99 -12.95
CA LEU A 61 5.42 -2.79 -13.91
C LEU A 61 4.70 -2.75 -15.27
N THR A 62 5.45 -2.56 -16.36
CA THR A 62 4.90 -2.67 -17.72
C THR A 62 4.48 -4.11 -18.01
N PRO A 63 3.60 -4.36 -19.00
CA PRO A 63 3.24 -5.72 -19.40
C PRO A 63 4.45 -6.63 -19.68
N GLU A 64 5.52 -6.08 -20.25
CA GLU A 64 6.77 -6.79 -20.54
C GLU A 64 7.52 -7.15 -19.26
N GLU A 65 7.63 -6.21 -18.31
CA GLU A 65 8.28 -6.42 -17.02
C GLU A 65 7.55 -7.45 -16.14
N ARG A 66 6.24 -7.63 -16.35
CA ARG A 66 5.43 -8.67 -15.70
C ARG A 66 5.73 -10.07 -16.21
N ARG A 67 6.45 -10.21 -17.33
CA ARG A 67 6.90 -11.51 -17.90
C ARG A 67 5.77 -12.52 -18.11
N GLY A 68 4.59 -12.03 -18.49
CA GLY A 68 3.39 -12.85 -18.69
C GLY A 68 2.71 -13.32 -17.39
N ILE A 69 3.21 -12.95 -16.21
CA ILE A 69 2.57 -13.26 -14.93
C ILE A 69 1.38 -12.33 -14.71
N PRO A 70 0.17 -12.87 -14.49
CA PRO A 70 -1.00 -12.04 -14.18
C PRO A 70 -0.80 -11.18 -12.94
N HIS A 71 -1.12 -9.89 -13.07
CA HIS A 71 -1.13 -8.93 -11.97
C HIS A 71 -2.54 -8.39 -11.80
N HIS A 72 -3.07 -8.54 -10.59
CA HIS A 72 -4.43 -8.15 -10.23
C HIS A 72 -4.45 -6.89 -9.39
N LEU A 73 -5.59 -6.20 -9.39
CA LEU A 73 -5.81 -4.95 -8.66
C LEU A 73 -4.82 -3.85 -9.05
N LEU A 74 -4.60 -3.73 -10.35
CA LEU A 74 -4.04 -2.55 -10.97
C LEU A 74 -5.17 -1.83 -11.69
N ASP A 75 -5.10 -0.51 -11.79
CA ASP A 75 -6.00 0.25 -12.67
C ASP A 75 -7.49 0.03 -12.34
N ILE A 76 -7.85 -0.03 -11.06
CA ILE A 76 -9.24 -0.26 -10.63
C ILE A 76 -10.02 1.04 -10.36
N TRP A 77 -9.33 2.15 -10.15
CA TRP A 77 -9.93 3.44 -9.79
C TRP A 77 -9.51 4.54 -10.77
N ASP A 78 -10.41 5.47 -11.07
CA ASP A 78 -10.05 6.73 -11.73
C ASP A 78 -9.37 7.68 -10.74
N VAL A 79 -8.58 8.63 -11.23
CA VAL A 79 -7.81 9.57 -10.37
C VAL A 79 -8.67 10.46 -9.48
N THR A 80 -9.95 10.65 -9.83
CA THR A 80 -10.92 11.40 -9.02
C THR A 80 -11.49 10.58 -7.85
N GLN A 81 -11.34 9.25 -7.88
CA GLN A 81 -11.86 8.37 -6.84
C GLN A 81 -11.10 8.54 -5.53
N VAL A 82 -11.85 8.50 -4.43
CA VAL A 82 -11.26 8.51 -3.09
C VAL A 82 -10.83 7.10 -2.73
N ALA A 83 -9.57 6.91 -2.36
CA ALA A 83 -9.08 5.60 -1.97
C ALA A 83 -9.88 4.99 -0.81
N SER A 84 -10.34 3.76 -1.01
CA SER A 84 -11.07 3.00 0.00
C SER A 84 -10.33 1.70 0.33
N VAL A 85 -9.73 1.65 1.52
CA VAL A 85 -9.09 0.42 2.03
C VAL A 85 -10.11 -0.70 2.25
N ALA A 86 -11.36 -0.36 2.60
CA ALA A 86 -12.45 -1.32 2.79
C ALA A 86 -12.84 -1.98 1.46
N GLU A 87 -12.95 -1.17 0.40
CA GLU A 87 -13.20 -1.70 -0.94
C GLU A 87 -12.01 -2.56 -1.41
N TYR A 88 -10.79 -2.07 -1.24
CA TYR A 88 -9.58 -2.82 -1.55
C TYR A 88 -9.55 -4.18 -0.82
N GLN A 89 -9.86 -4.22 0.48
CA GLN A 89 -9.92 -5.45 1.27
C GLN A 89 -10.85 -6.47 0.62
N ARG A 90 -12.08 -6.06 0.26
CA ARG A 90 -13.06 -6.93 -0.38
C ARG A 90 -12.54 -7.46 -1.72
N LEU A 91 -11.99 -6.58 -2.56
CA LEU A 91 -11.45 -6.95 -3.88
C LEU A 91 -10.23 -7.88 -3.78
N ALA A 92 -9.30 -7.59 -2.86
CA ALA A 92 -8.10 -8.39 -2.62
C ALA A 92 -8.46 -9.79 -2.13
N ARG A 93 -9.39 -9.90 -1.17
CA ARG A 93 -9.84 -11.19 -0.66
C ARG A 93 -10.58 -12.00 -1.71
N ALA A 94 -11.52 -11.39 -2.43
CA ALA A 94 -12.20 -12.05 -3.54
C ALA A 94 -11.22 -12.60 -4.58
N GLN A 95 -10.15 -11.84 -4.88
CA GLN A 95 -9.13 -12.27 -5.80
C GLN A 95 -8.25 -13.40 -5.24
N ILE A 96 -7.86 -13.32 -3.97
CA ILE A 96 -7.11 -14.37 -3.26
C ILE A 96 -7.93 -15.67 -3.26
N ASP A 97 -9.19 -15.61 -2.88
CA ASP A 97 -10.08 -16.77 -2.80
C ASP A 97 -10.30 -17.39 -4.19
N ARG A 98 -10.45 -16.56 -5.23
CA ARG A 98 -10.54 -17.02 -6.63
C ARG A 98 -9.28 -17.77 -7.07
N LEU A 99 -8.10 -17.26 -6.71
CA LEU A 99 -6.82 -17.90 -7.04
C LEU A 99 -6.67 -19.24 -6.31
N HIS A 100 -7.02 -19.31 -5.03
CA HIS A 100 -7.06 -20.57 -4.29
C HIS A 100 -7.98 -21.59 -4.92
N ALA A 101 -9.21 -21.19 -5.30
CA ALA A 101 -10.16 -22.07 -5.96
C ALA A 101 -9.65 -22.58 -7.32
N ALA A 102 -8.76 -21.83 -7.98
CA ALA A 102 -8.10 -22.21 -9.23
C ALA A 102 -6.79 -23.00 -9.02
N GLY A 103 -6.43 -23.34 -7.78
CA GLY A 103 -5.17 -24.02 -7.46
C GLY A 103 -3.92 -23.16 -7.70
N ARG A 104 -4.06 -21.83 -7.68
CA ARG A 104 -2.97 -20.85 -7.87
C ARG A 104 -2.56 -20.25 -6.54
N ILE A 105 -1.27 -20.00 -6.36
CA ILE A 105 -0.74 -19.35 -5.16
C ILE A 105 -0.83 -17.82 -5.33
N PRO A 106 -1.58 -17.10 -4.47
CA PRO A 106 -1.58 -15.64 -4.45
C PRO A 106 -0.26 -15.11 -3.90
N VAL A 107 0.38 -14.24 -4.69
CA VAL A 107 1.57 -13.49 -4.27
C VAL A 107 1.18 -12.03 -4.08
N LEU A 108 0.95 -11.62 -2.85
CA LEU A 108 0.58 -10.26 -2.48
C LEU A 108 1.83 -9.37 -2.47
N VAL A 109 1.89 -8.35 -3.32
CA VAL A 109 3.10 -7.51 -3.47
C VAL A 109 2.75 -6.05 -3.24
N GLY A 110 3.42 -5.38 -2.29
CA GLY A 110 3.17 -3.96 -2.08
C GLY A 110 3.92 -3.32 -0.92
N GLY A 111 3.97 -2.00 -0.93
CA GLY A 111 4.56 -1.20 0.15
C GLY A 111 3.53 -0.54 1.06
N SER A 112 2.23 -0.64 0.77
CA SER A 112 1.19 0.02 1.56
C SER A 112 0.79 -0.87 2.73
N GLY A 113 1.43 -0.66 3.87
CA GLY A 113 1.30 -1.55 5.03
C GLY A 113 -0.14 -1.77 5.49
N LEU A 114 -0.99 -0.74 5.50
CA LEU A 114 -2.42 -0.91 5.83
C LEU A 114 -3.17 -1.78 4.80
N TYR A 115 -2.80 -1.72 3.52
CA TYR A 115 -3.43 -2.50 2.45
C TYR A 115 -3.03 -3.97 2.56
N VAL A 116 -1.74 -4.25 2.76
CA VAL A 116 -1.26 -5.61 3.05
C VAL A 116 -2.04 -6.21 4.23
N ARG A 117 -2.14 -5.46 5.33
CA ARG A 117 -2.88 -5.86 6.53
C ARG A 117 -4.37 -6.07 6.25
N ALA A 118 -5.00 -5.18 5.47
CA ALA A 118 -6.40 -5.30 5.10
C ALA A 118 -6.68 -6.60 4.33
N ALA A 119 -5.78 -6.97 3.41
CA ALA A 119 -5.89 -8.21 2.66
C ALA A 119 -5.77 -9.44 3.57
N ILE A 120 -4.75 -9.51 4.43
CA ILE A 120 -4.38 -10.75 5.13
C ILE A 120 -4.89 -10.90 6.57
N ASP A 121 -5.28 -9.81 7.24
CA ASP A 121 -5.71 -9.82 8.63
C ASP A 121 -7.19 -9.43 8.76
N ALA A 122 -7.85 -9.97 9.79
CA ALA A 122 -9.22 -9.64 10.17
C ALA A 122 -9.26 -8.21 10.72
N LEU A 123 -9.34 -7.25 9.81
CA LEU A 123 -9.59 -5.86 10.09
C LEU A 123 -11.03 -5.51 9.74
N ASP A 124 -11.67 -4.78 10.64
CA ASP A 124 -12.96 -4.15 10.40
C ASP A 124 -12.73 -2.71 9.94
N PHE A 125 -13.35 -2.35 8.82
CA PHE A 125 -13.37 -0.98 8.32
C PHE A 125 -14.83 -0.53 8.30
N PRO A 126 -15.26 0.23 9.32
CA PRO A 126 -16.61 0.76 9.36
C PRO A 126 -16.94 1.54 8.09
N GLY A 127 -18.20 1.54 7.69
CA GLY A 127 -18.67 2.30 6.54
C GLY A 127 -18.43 3.81 6.65
N THR A 128 -18.80 4.53 5.60
CA THR A 128 -18.85 6.00 5.56
C THR A 128 -20.27 6.41 5.23
N ASP A 129 -20.73 7.50 5.84
CA ASP A 129 -22.01 8.12 5.51
C ASP A 129 -21.71 9.52 4.93
N PRO A 130 -22.01 9.76 3.65
CA PRO A 130 -21.70 11.03 3.00
C PRO A 130 -22.34 12.25 3.66
N GLU A 131 -23.56 12.12 4.20
CA GLU A 131 -24.27 13.23 4.83
C GLU A 131 -23.65 13.55 6.19
N VAL A 132 -23.38 12.52 7.00
CA VAL A 132 -22.67 12.67 8.28
C VAL A 132 -21.29 13.26 8.05
N ARG A 133 -20.52 12.73 7.09
CA ARG A 133 -19.18 13.25 6.79
C ARG A 133 -19.22 14.69 6.34
N ALA A 134 -20.09 15.06 5.40
CA ALA A 134 -20.19 16.42 4.89
C ALA A 134 -20.53 17.41 6.01
N ARG A 135 -21.47 17.06 6.90
CA ARG A 135 -21.81 17.87 8.07
C ARG A 135 -20.61 18.07 9.01
N LEU A 136 -19.87 17.00 9.32
CA LEU A 136 -18.72 17.08 10.21
C LEU A 136 -17.53 17.84 9.60
N GLU A 137 -17.34 17.71 8.29
CA GLU A 137 -16.33 18.49 7.56
C GLU A 137 -16.70 19.98 7.51
N GLN A 138 -17.99 20.31 7.38
CA GLN A 138 -18.47 21.69 7.48
C GLN A 138 -18.26 22.26 8.88
N GLU A 139 -18.62 21.51 9.93
CA GLU A 139 -18.35 21.91 11.33
C GLU A 139 -16.84 22.11 11.57
N LEU A 140 -16.00 21.25 11.00
CA LEU A 140 -14.54 21.37 11.10
C LEU A 140 -14.03 22.64 10.42
N ALA A 141 -14.58 22.99 9.25
CA ALA A 141 -14.20 24.19 8.52
C ALA A 141 -14.65 25.47 9.24
N GLU A 142 -15.83 25.46 9.86
CA GLU A 142 -16.42 26.64 10.51
C GLU A 142 -15.84 26.89 11.91
N TYR A 143 -15.71 25.84 12.73
CA TYR A 143 -15.38 25.96 14.16
C TYR A 143 -13.99 25.44 14.52
N GLY A 144 -13.29 24.83 13.57
CA GLY A 144 -12.01 24.17 13.81
C GLY A 144 -12.14 22.84 14.57
N SER A 145 -11.01 22.19 14.81
CA SER A 145 -10.98 20.82 15.36
C SER A 145 -11.17 20.72 16.86
N GLY A 146 -11.02 21.82 17.60
CA GLY A 146 -11.12 21.84 19.07
C GLY A 146 -12.50 21.40 19.60
N PRO A 147 -13.61 22.04 19.16
CA PRO A 147 -14.96 21.64 19.56
C PRO A 147 -15.29 20.19 19.20
N LEU A 148 -14.89 19.75 18.01
CA LEU A 148 -15.06 18.36 17.56
C LEU A 148 -14.26 17.38 18.42
N HIS A 149 -13.04 17.74 18.83
CA HIS A 149 -12.23 16.91 19.74
C HIS A 149 -12.87 16.79 21.12
N ALA A 150 -13.43 17.88 21.66
CA ALA A 150 -14.19 17.84 22.92
C ALA A 150 -15.43 16.94 22.80
N ARG A 151 -16.14 17.02 21.67
CA ARG A 151 -17.27 16.13 21.36
C ARG A 151 -16.83 14.67 21.30
N LEU A 152 -15.70 14.40 20.63
CA LEU A 152 -15.10 13.07 20.58
C LEU A 152 -14.74 12.57 21.98
N ALA A 153 -14.17 13.41 22.84
CA ALA A 153 -13.82 13.03 24.21
C ALA A 153 -15.03 12.65 25.08
N ALA A 154 -16.21 13.20 24.78
CA ALA A 154 -17.45 12.84 25.47
C ALA A 154 -18.02 11.49 25.02
N VAL A 155 -17.92 11.15 23.73
CA VAL A 155 -18.51 9.92 23.17
C VAL A 155 -17.53 8.74 23.10
N ASP A 156 -16.24 9.02 22.97
CA ASP A 156 -15.14 8.06 22.91
C ASP A 156 -13.85 8.65 23.52
N PRO A 157 -13.69 8.55 24.84
CA PRO A 157 -12.53 9.08 25.55
C PRO A 157 -11.20 8.45 25.12
N GLU A 158 -11.20 7.19 24.68
CA GLU A 158 -9.98 6.48 24.29
C GLU A 158 -9.50 6.95 22.92
N ALA A 159 -10.41 7.09 21.96
CA ALA A 159 -10.09 7.70 20.67
C ALA A 159 -9.57 9.13 20.85
N ALA A 160 -10.21 9.95 21.70
CA ALA A 160 -9.78 11.32 21.96
C ALA A 160 -8.36 11.43 22.57
N ARG A 161 -7.95 10.47 23.43
CA ARG A 161 -6.58 10.39 23.95
C ARG A 161 -5.55 10.06 22.88
N SER A 162 -5.91 9.18 21.95
CA SER A 162 -5.00 8.71 20.90
C SER A 162 -4.90 9.65 19.70
N ILE A 163 -5.91 10.49 19.47
CA ILE A 163 -5.99 11.41 18.33
C ILE A 163 -5.63 12.82 18.80
N LEU A 164 -4.56 13.38 18.22
CA LEU A 164 -4.18 14.78 18.45
C LEU A 164 -5.33 15.72 18.08
N SER A 165 -5.59 16.72 18.93
CA SER A 165 -6.65 17.71 18.73
C SER A 165 -6.50 18.51 17.43
N SER A 166 -5.29 18.62 16.88
CA SER A 166 -5.03 19.25 15.58
C SER A 166 -5.36 18.38 14.38
N ASN A 167 -5.63 17.09 14.57
CA ASN A 167 -5.90 16.15 13.48
C ASN A 167 -7.40 16.10 13.13
N GLY A 168 -7.91 17.21 12.58
CA GLY A 168 -9.33 17.38 12.23
C GLY A 168 -9.89 16.24 11.39
N ARG A 169 -9.16 15.77 10.38
CA ARG A 169 -9.58 14.64 9.54
C ARG A 169 -9.80 13.36 10.34
N ARG A 170 -8.93 13.05 11.29
CA ARG A 170 -9.05 11.83 12.11
C ARG A 170 -10.15 11.96 13.17
N ILE A 171 -10.39 13.17 13.67
CA ILE A 171 -11.50 13.48 14.57
C ILE A 171 -12.83 13.32 13.84
N VAL A 172 -12.99 13.91 12.65
CA VAL A 172 -14.17 13.75 11.79
C VAL A 172 -14.45 12.27 11.54
N ARG A 173 -13.42 11.50 11.18
CA ARG A 173 -13.57 10.05 10.96
C ARG A 173 -14.00 9.31 12.22
N ALA A 174 -13.44 9.64 13.38
CA ALA A 174 -13.81 8.98 14.63
C ALA A 174 -15.27 9.25 15.00
N LEU A 175 -15.69 10.52 14.92
CA LEU A 175 -17.06 10.93 15.17
C LEU A 175 -18.05 10.31 14.17
N GLU A 176 -17.70 10.28 12.89
CA GLU A 176 -18.50 9.62 11.84
C GLU A 176 -18.72 8.13 12.19
N VAL A 177 -17.67 7.41 12.57
CA VAL A 177 -17.79 5.99 12.94
C VAL A 177 -18.67 5.81 14.16
N VAL A 178 -18.48 6.62 15.20
CA VAL A 178 -19.31 6.56 16.42
C VAL A 178 -20.77 6.82 16.10
N GLU A 179 -21.05 7.78 15.22
CA GLU A 179 -22.42 8.16 14.86
C GLU A 179 -23.12 7.08 14.02
N ILE A 180 -22.44 6.51 13.01
CA ILE A 180 -23.03 5.49 12.13
C ILE A 180 -23.20 4.15 12.84
N THR A 181 -22.22 3.78 13.68
CA THR A 181 -22.17 2.42 14.25
C THR A 181 -22.67 2.33 15.69
N GLY A 182 -22.72 3.46 16.41
CA GLY A 182 -22.95 3.51 17.85
C GLY A 182 -21.82 2.91 18.69
N ARG A 183 -20.68 2.55 18.07
CA ARG A 183 -19.53 1.90 18.73
C ARG A 183 -18.33 2.85 18.81
N PRO A 184 -17.45 2.69 19.82
CA PRO A 184 -16.19 3.43 19.89
C PRO A 184 -15.33 3.26 18.63
N PHE A 185 -14.67 4.34 18.22
CA PHE A 185 -13.71 4.34 17.13
C PHE A 185 -12.41 3.67 17.56
N THR A 186 -12.07 2.57 16.91
CA THR A 186 -10.78 1.92 17.09
C THR A 186 -9.69 2.72 16.40
N ALA A 187 -9.04 3.61 17.14
CA ALA A 187 -8.07 4.54 16.58
C ALA A 187 -6.77 3.87 16.13
N ASN A 188 -6.40 2.71 16.69
CA ASN A 188 -5.17 2.00 16.39
C ASN A 188 -5.47 0.62 15.83
N LEU A 189 -4.65 0.14 14.88
CA LEU A 189 -4.74 -1.25 14.43
C LEU A 189 -4.48 -2.21 15.61
N PRO A 190 -5.07 -3.42 15.58
CA PRO A 190 -4.81 -4.44 16.59
C PRO A 190 -3.30 -4.65 16.81
N GLY A 191 -2.90 -4.54 18.07
CA GLY A 191 -1.54 -4.89 18.52
C GLY A 191 -1.23 -6.36 18.25
N PRO A 192 0.04 -6.79 18.26
CA PRO A 192 0.47 -8.14 17.88
C PRO A 192 -0.39 -9.28 18.45
N ASP A 193 -0.78 -9.18 19.73
CA ASP A 193 -1.50 -10.23 20.45
C ASP A 193 -2.99 -10.35 20.08
N ALA A 194 -3.57 -9.29 19.49
CA ALA A 194 -4.96 -9.24 19.05
C ALA A 194 -5.10 -9.41 17.52
N ARG A 195 -4.01 -9.80 16.83
CA ARG A 195 -4.03 -9.99 15.38
C ARG A 195 -4.59 -11.36 15.03
N GLN A 196 -5.58 -11.37 14.16
CA GLN A 196 -6.12 -12.60 13.60
C GLN A 196 -5.88 -12.59 12.09
N SER A 197 -5.06 -13.52 11.59
CA SER A 197 -4.87 -13.72 10.15
C SER A 197 -6.11 -14.36 9.54
N VAL A 198 -6.51 -13.92 8.35
CA VAL A 198 -7.56 -14.57 7.52
C VAL A 198 -6.97 -15.70 6.67
N TYR A 199 -5.70 -15.57 6.28
CA TYR A 199 -4.99 -16.56 5.47
C TYR A 199 -3.70 -17.01 6.17
N ALA A 200 -3.33 -18.27 6.00
CA ALA A 200 -1.99 -18.74 6.33
C ALA A 200 -0.96 -18.04 5.43
N THR A 201 -0.25 -17.05 5.97
CA THR A 201 0.58 -16.13 5.16
C THR A 201 2.05 -16.21 5.57
N VAL A 202 2.94 -16.41 4.60
CA VAL A 202 4.38 -16.18 4.75
C VAL A 202 4.68 -14.77 4.29
N GLN A 203 5.27 -13.95 5.16
CA GLN A 203 5.61 -12.56 4.85
C GLN A 203 7.12 -12.42 4.68
N VAL A 204 7.55 -12.03 3.48
CA VAL A 204 8.94 -11.79 3.11
C VAL A 204 9.16 -10.29 2.98
N GLY A 205 10.04 -9.74 3.82
CA GLY A 205 10.49 -8.35 3.74
C GLY A 205 11.79 -8.25 2.98
N VAL A 206 11.87 -7.36 1.99
CA VAL A 206 13.14 -7.08 1.30
C VAL A 206 13.94 -6.04 2.08
N ASP A 207 15.08 -6.45 2.64
CA ASP A 207 15.97 -5.60 3.41
C ASP A 207 17.06 -5.00 2.51
N VAL A 208 17.16 -3.67 2.52
CA VAL A 208 18.15 -2.92 1.74
C VAL A 208 18.79 -1.87 2.66
N PRO A 209 20.14 -1.84 2.76
CA PRO A 209 20.83 -0.83 3.56
C PRO A 209 20.40 0.59 3.17
N ARG A 210 20.25 1.47 4.16
CA ARG A 210 19.74 2.83 3.95
C ARG A 210 20.50 3.66 2.90
N PRO A 211 21.86 3.66 2.87
CA PRO A 211 22.59 4.40 1.84
C PRO A 211 22.23 3.92 0.43
N GLU A 212 22.17 2.60 0.25
CA GLU A 212 21.81 1.99 -1.03
C GLU A 212 20.36 2.29 -1.41
N LEU A 213 19.43 2.21 -0.47
CA LEU A 213 18.03 2.53 -0.70
C LEU A 213 17.84 3.98 -1.16
N ASP A 214 18.56 4.91 -0.54
CA ASP A 214 18.55 6.33 -0.90
C ASP A 214 19.06 6.55 -2.34
N GLU A 215 20.13 5.86 -2.76
CA GLU A 215 20.65 5.90 -4.13
C GLU A 215 19.67 5.29 -5.14
N ARG A 216 19.02 4.17 -4.79
CA ARG A 216 17.99 3.54 -5.63
C ARG A 216 16.79 4.46 -5.79
N ILE A 217 16.38 5.19 -4.75
CA ILE A 217 15.31 6.18 -4.81
C ILE A 217 15.68 7.33 -5.75
N MET A 218 16.89 7.88 -5.64
CA MET A 218 17.35 8.95 -6.52
C MET A 218 17.32 8.52 -7.99
N ARG A 219 17.99 7.41 -8.32
CA ARG A 219 17.99 6.86 -9.69
C ARG A 219 16.60 6.54 -10.21
N ARG A 220 15.69 6.09 -9.34
CA ARG A 220 14.30 5.82 -9.73
C ARG A 220 13.56 7.10 -10.09
N VAL A 221 13.70 8.16 -9.29
CA VAL A 221 13.09 9.46 -9.60
C VAL A 221 13.66 10.01 -10.89
N ASP A 222 14.98 9.89 -11.10
CA ASP A 222 15.63 10.34 -12.35
C ASP A 222 15.03 9.64 -13.57
N ARG A 223 14.90 8.30 -13.51
CA ARG A 223 14.26 7.51 -14.56
C ARG A 223 12.79 7.87 -14.79
N MET A 224 12.04 8.25 -13.74
CA MET A 224 10.65 8.70 -13.91
C MET A 224 10.59 9.98 -14.73
N TRP A 225 11.47 10.95 -14.47
CA TRP A 225 11.56 12.18 -15.26
C TRP A 225 11.93 11.88 -16.72
N GLU A 226 12.95 11.06 -16.93
CA GLU A 226 13.38 10.62 -18.26
C GLU A 226 12.29 9.86 -19.04
N ALA A 227 11.46 9.09 -18.33
CA ALA A 227 10.35 8.34 -18.91
C ALA A 227 9.11 9.20 -19.24
N GLY A 228 9.13 10.50 -18.91
CA GLY A 228 8.01 11.41 -19.21
C GLY A 228 6.96 11.51 -18.10
N LEU A 229 7.36 11.41 -16.82
CA LEU A 229 6.43 11.60 -15.69
C LEU A 229 5.64 12.92 -15.78
N MET A 230 6.27 14.01 -16.23
CA MET A 230 5.59 15.30 -16.38
C MET A 230 4.44 15.23 -17.41
N ASP A 231 4.64 14.50 -18.51
CA ASP A 231 3.62 14.33 -19.52
C ASP A 231 2.48 13.42 -19.03
N GLU A 232 2.79 12.39 -18.25
CA GLU A 232 1.78 11.58 -17.54
C GLU A 232 0.93 12.46 -16.61
N VAL A 233 1.55 13.28 -15.77
CA VAL A 233 0.80 14.18 -14.86
C VAL A 233 -0.07 15.16 -15.64
N ARG A 234 0.44 15.74 -16.72
CA ARG A 234 -0.32 16.67 -17.57
C ARG A 234 -1.52 15.99 -18.22
N ALA A 235 -1.37 14.75 -18.69
CA ALA A 235 -2.47 13.97 -19.24
C ALA A 235 -3.53 13.66 -18.17
N LEU A 236 -3.10 13.35 -16.94
CA LEU A 236 -4.00 13.06 -15.83
C LEU A 236 -4.73 14.29 -15.31
N GLU A 237 -4.15 15.49 -15.39
CA GLU A 237 -4.86 16.74 -15.10
C GLU A 237 -6.09 16.91 -15.99
N ALA A 238 -6.00 16.56 -17.26
CA ALA A 238 -7.12 16.67 -18.21
C ALA A 238 -8.30 15.76 -17.85
N VAL A 239 -8.09 14.74 -17.01
CA VAL A 239 -9.13 13.82 -16.53
C VAL A 239 -9.41 13.95 -15.03
N GLY A 240 -9.01 15.07 -14.43
CA GLY A 240 -9.45 15.44 -13.08
C GLY A 240 -8.49 15.08 -11.94
N LEU A 241 -7.19 14.92 -12.23
CA LEU A 241 -6.21 14.58 -11.19
C LEU A 241 -6.20 15.62 -10.05
N ARG A 242 -6.36 16.91 -10.34
CA ARG A 242 -6.30 17.98 -9.31
C ARG A 242 -7.45 17.88 -8.32
N GLU A 243 -8.61 17.44 -8.79
CA GLU A 243 -9.84 17.25 -8.03
C GLU A 243 -9.78 15.96 -7.19
N GLY A 244 -8.91 15.01 -7.56
CA GLY A 244 -8.69 13.76 -6.84
C GLY A 244 -8.11 13.97 -5.44
N LEU A 245 -8.90 13.71 -4.39
CA LEU A 245 -8.47 13.92 -3.00
C LEU A 245 -7.27 13.06 -2.56
N THR A 246 -7.07 11.91 -3.21
CA THR A 246 -6.01 10.96 -2.88
C THR A 246 -4.94 10.90 -3.95
N ALA A 247 -5.32 10.67 -5.22
CA ALA A 247 -4.38 10.52 -6.32
C ALA A 247 -3.45 11.74 -6.50
N SER A 248 -3.99 12.97 -6.38
CA SER A 248 -3.20 14.21 -6.48
C SER A 248 -2.06 14.31 -5.46
N ARG A 249 -2.18 13.63 -4.32
CA ARG A 249 -1.23 13.65 -3.21
C ARG A 249 -0.17 12.57 -3.31
N ALA A 250 -0.20 11.76 -4.36
CA ALA A 250 0.84 10.79 -4.64
C ALA A 250 2.20 11.49 -4.82
N LEU A 251 3.26 10.85 -4.33
CA LEU A 251 4.63 11.37 -4.48
C LEU A 251 5.03 11.41 -5.96
N GLY A 252 5.72 12.46 -6.38
CA GLY A 252 5.96 12.78 -7.79
C GLY A 252 4.82 13.61 -8.37
N TYR A 253 3.58 13.13 -8.27
CA TYR A 253 2.40 13.83 -8.80
C TYR A 253 2.16 15.16 -8.10
N GLN A 254 2.10 15.19 -6.77
CA GLN A 254 1.85 16.43 -6.03
C GLN A 254 2.93 17.49 -6.29
N GLN A 255 4.20 17.06 -6.40
CA GLN A 255 5.32 17.96 -6.64
C GLN A 255 5.26 18.56 -8.05
N ILE A 256 4.91 17.75 -9.05
CA ILE A 256 4.74 18.23 -10.43
C ILE A 256 3.52 19.14 -10.56
N LEU A 257 2.41 18.84 -9.87
CA LEU A 257 1.23 19.71 -9.85
C LEU A 257 1.53 21.10 -9.26
N ALA A 258 2.40 21.16 -8.23
CA ALA A 258 2.88 22.41 -7.66
C ALA A 258 3.79 23.18 -8.63
N HIS A 259 4.68 22.46 -9.33
CA HIS A 259 5.49 23.05 -10.41
C HIS A 259 4.62 23.65 -11.52
N PHE A 260 3.60 22.91 -11.99
CA PHE A 260 2.66 23.39 -13.00
C PHE A 260 1.81 24.58 -12.52
N ALA A 261 1.61 24.72 -11.21
CA ALA A 261 0.97 25.89 -10.61
C ALA A 261 1.92 27.11 -10.47
N GLY A 262 3.19 26.97 -10.83
CA GLY A 262 4.21 28.03 -10.71
C GLY A 262 4.71 28.23 -9.27
N GLU A 263 4.47 27.27 -8.37
CA GLU A 263 4.85 27.36 -6.95
C GLU A 263 6.32 26.99 -6.72
N CYS A 264 6.94 26.25 -7.64
CA CYS A 264 8.35 25.86 -7.59
C CYS A 264 8.93 25.57 -9.00
N SER A 265 10.25 25.51 -9.11
CA SER A 265 10.94 25.08 -10.33
C SER A 265 10.83 23.56 -10.55
N GLU A 266 11.10 23.09 -11.77
CA GLU A 266 11.12 21.66 -12.07
C GLU A 266 12.18 20.92 -11.24
N GLU A 267 13.36 21.53 -11.08
CA GLU A 267 14.45 20.98 -10.27
C GLU A 267 14.06 20.90 -8.79
N GLU A 268 13.34 21.90 -8.27
CA GLU A 268 12.83 21.90 -6.91
C GLU A 268 11.77 20.81 -6.71
N ALA A 269 10.84 20.64 -7.65
CA ALA A 269 9.84 19.57 -7.63
C ALA A 269 10.49 18.18 -7.65
N ARG A 270 11.51 17.98 -8.49
CA ARG A 270 12.29 16.73 -8.53
C ARG A 270 13.02 16.49 -7.22
N ALA A 271 13.73 17.49 -6.70
CA ALA A 271 14.44 17.39 -5.44
C ALA A 271 13.50 17.07 -4.27
N GLU A 272 12.32 17.71 -4.21
CA GLU A 272 11.35 17.42 -3.17
C GLU A 272 10.72 16.02 -3.33
N THR A 273 10.52 15.55 -4.57
CA THR A 273 10.07 14.18 -4.83
C THR A 273 11.05 13.16 -4.26
N VAL A 274 12.36 13.36 -4.46
CA VAL A 274 13.40 12.51 -3.84
C VAL A 274 13.29 12.56 -2.31
N ARG A 275 13.27 13.75 -1.71
CA ARG A 275 13.22 13.91 -0.24
C ARG A 275 11.97 13.26 0.34
N ALA A 276 10.80 13.52 -0.24
CA ALA A 276 9.54 12.97 0.21
C ALA A 276 9.49 11.44 0.07
N THR A 277 10.05 10.90 -1.01
CA THR A 277 10.16 9.44 -1.23
C THR A 277 11.08 8.78 -0.21
N LYS A 278 12.22 9.40 0.14
CA LYS A 278 13.09 8.92 1.23
C LYS A 278 12.37 8.91 2.57
N ARG A 279 11.63 9.98 2.90
CA ARG A 279 10.81 10.02 4.12
C ARG A 279 9.74 8.93 4.13
N PHE A 280 9.11 8.68 2.99
CA PHE A 280 8.09 7.64 2.84
C PHE A 280 8.67 6.23 3.00
N ALA A 281 9.81 5.94 2.35
CA ALA A 281 10.52 4.67 2.50
C ALA A 281 10.86 4.37 3.97
N ARG A 282 11.33 5.37 4.73
CA ARG A 282 11.59 5.23 6.18
C ARG A 282 10.33 4.91 6.98
N ARG A 283 9.20 5.52 6.62
CA ARG A 283 7.90 5.22 7.26
C ARG A 283 7.43 3.80 6.95
N GLN A 284 7.60 3.35 5.70
CA GLN A 284 7.26 1.98 5.30
C GLN A 284 8.11 0.94 6.05
N ASP A 285 9.44 1.14 6.08
CA ASP A 285 10.34 0.28 6.85
C ASP A 285 9.92 0.24 8.33
N SER A 286 9.76 1.39 8.96
CA SER A 286 9.30 1.49 10.36
C SER A 286 7.93 0.84 10.60
N TRP A 287 7.05 0.82 9.59
CA TRP A 287 5.74 0.18 9.69
C TRP A 287 5.86 -1.35 9.65
N PHE A 288 6.52 -1.89 8.64
CA PHE A 288 6.65 -3.34 8.46
C PHE A 288 7.52 -3.99 9.55
N ARG A 289 8.53 -3.29 10.08
CA ARG A 289 9.38 -3.79 11.18
C ARG A 289 8.61 -4.02 12.49
N ARG A 290 7.42 -3.45 12.65
CA ARG A 290 6.52 -3.70 13.80
C ARG A 290 5.72 -5.00 13.68
N ASP A 291 5.80 -5.68 12.54
CA ASP A 291 5.15 -6.97 12.34
C ASP A 291 6.19 -8.10 12.46
N PRO A 292 6.20 -8.86 13.57
CA PRO A 292 7.20 -9.91 13.80
C PRO A 292 7.05 -11.09 12.84
N ARG A 293 5.95 -11.17 12.09
CA ARG A 293 5.72 -12.18 11.04
C ARG A 293 6.55 -11.93 9.79
N VAL A 294 7.10 -10.73 9.62
CA VAL A 294 7.89 -10.37 8.44
C VAL A 294 9.30 -10.91 8.60
N HIS A 295 9.67 -11.82 7.71
CA HIS A 295 11.01 -12.35 7.61
C HIS A 295 11.83 -11.50 6.65
N TRP A 296 12.80 -10.80 7.20
CA TRP A 296 13.61 -9.85 6.44
C TRP A 296 14.80 -10.55 5.79
N LEU A 297 14.85 -10.46 4.47
CA LEU A 297 15.88 -11.05 3.64
C LEU A 297 16.77 -9.96 3.07
N ALA A 298 18.07 -10.10 3.28
CA ALA A 298 19.09 -9.27 2.65
C ALA A 298 19.74 -10.07 1.52
N GLY A 299 20.10 -9.38 0.44
CA GLY A 299 20.72 -10.01 -0.73
C GLY A 299 20.30 -9.33 -2.02
N ARG A 300 20.76 -9.87 -3.16
CA ARG A 300 20.42 -9.37 -4.49
C ARG A 300 20.23 -10.51 -5.47
N GLY A 301 19.36 -10.31 -6.46
CA GLY A 301 19.17 -11.25 -7.56
C GLY A 301 18.79 -12.66 -7.08
N GLU A 302 19.49 -13.66 -7.59
CA GLU A 302 19.24 -15.09 -7.32
C GLU A 302 19.34 -15.43 -5.83
N GLU A 303 20.31 -14.86 -5.11
CA GLU A 303 20.47 -15.12 -3.66
C GLU A 303 19.20 -14.77 -2.87
N LEU A 304 18.57 -13.64 -3.19
CA LEU A 304 17.34 -13.21 -2.52
C LEU A 304 16.16 -14.13 -2.86
N ILE A 305 16.11 -14.63 -4.10
CA ILE A 305 15.08 -15.57 -4.56
C ILE A 305 15.24 -16.91 -3.84
N ASP A 306 16.46 -17.44 -3.76
CA ASP A 306 16.76 -18.72 -3.12
C ASP A 306 16.45 -18.70 -1.62
N GLN A 307 16.80 -17.60 -0.94
CA GLN A 307 16.43 -17.38 0.45
C GLN A 307 14.90 -17.38 0.62
N ALA A 308 14.18 -16.67 -0.24
CA ALA A 308 12.72 -16.61 -0.19
C ALA A 308 12.07 -17.98 -0.46
N LEU A 309 12.56 -18.75 -1.43
CA LEU A 309 12.06 -20.09 -1.71
C LEU A 309 12.31 -21.06 -0.56
N SER A 310 13.50 -21.00 0.05
CA SER A 310 13.84 -21.81 1.22
C SER A 310 12.89 -21.58 2.40
N MET A 311 12.32 -20.37 2.51
CA MET A 311 11.30 -20.07 3.51
C MET A 311 9.93 -20.68 3.21
N LEU A 312 9.59 -20.83 1.94
CA LEU A 312 8.32 -21.44 1.51
C LEU A 312 8.34 -22.97 1.66
N GLU A 313 9.52 -23.58 1.59
CA GLU A 313 9.72 -25.03 1.75
C GLU A 313 9.73 -25.48 3.21
N ARG A 314 10.04 -24.58 4.15
CA ARG A 314 9.97 -24.90 5.58
C ARG A 314 8.50 -25.02 5.97
N PRO A 315 8.00 -26.20 6.40
CA PRO A 315 6.66 -26.29 6.92
C PRO A 315 6.53 -25.30 8.06
N VAL A 316 5.55 -24.40 7.95
CA VAL A 316 5.20 -23.44 9.00
C VAL A 316 4.69 -24.27 10.18
N THR A 317 5.60 -24.75 11.02
CA THR A 317 5.28 -25.31 12.33
C THR A 317 4.73 -24.17 13.18
N ALA A 318 3.45 -24.35 13.54
CA ALA A 318 2.66 -23.48 14.40
C ALA A 318 3.33 -23.20 15.76
#